data_AF-A0A920MC82-F1
#
_entry.id   AF-A0A920MC82-F1
#
_cell.length_a   1.000
_cell.length_b   1.000
_cell.length_c   1.000
_cell.angle_alpha   90.00
_cell.angle_beta   90.00
_cell.angle_gamma   90.00
#
_symmetry.space_group_name_H-M   'P 1'
#
loop_
_entity.id
_entity.type
_entity.pdbx_description
1 polymer ?
#
loop_
_entity_poly.entity_id
_entity_poly.type
_entity_poly.pdbx_seq_one_letter_code
_entity_poly.pdbx_strand_id
1 'polypeptide(L)' 'MVSVDPSKRKTGGALLGDRMRMNAIQHPNVFMRSLATRRSHLATSESLLPILRLLKGFIL' A
#
# COMPACT_ATOMS: atom_id res chain seq x y z
N MET A 1 -8.11 -0.51 3.49
CA MET A 1 -6.78 -1.00 3.91
C MET A 1 -5.70 -0.52 2.96
N VAL A 2 -4.55 -0.11 3.49
CA VAL A 2 -3.35 0.26 2.71
C VAL A 2 -2.21 -0.66 3.15
N SER A 3 -1.53 -1.29 2.19
CA SER A 3 -0.36 -2.17 2.42
C SER A 3 0.87 -1.57 1.74
N VAL A 4 2.06 -1.86 2.26
CA VAL A 4 3.32 -1.36 1.71
C VAL A 4 4.35 -2.49 1.61
N ASP A 5 4.75 -2.80 0.38
CA ASP A 5 5.77 -3.80 0.08
C ASP A 5 7.09 -3.11 -0.34
N PRO A 6 8.26 -3.71 -0.05
CA PRO A 6 9.55 -3.15 -0.42
C PRO A 6 9.77 -3.17 -1.93
N SER A 7 10.41 -2.11 -2.45
CA SER A 7 10.87 -2.07 -3.85
C SER A 7 12.22 -2.75 -4.05
N LYS A 8 12.37 -3.51 -5.13
CA LYS A 8 13.62 -4.14 -5.53
C LYS A 8 14.57 -3.08 -6.09
N ARG A 9 15.65 -2.78 -5.37
CA ARG A 9 16.64 -1.75 -5.74
C ARG A 9 17.17 -1.87 -7.17
N LYS A 10 17.47 -3.11 -7.62
CA LYS A 10 18.08 -3.36 -8.93
C LYS A 10 17.16 -3.01 -10.11
N THR A 11 15.87 -3.29 -9.99
CA THR A 11 14.91 -3.15 -11.10
C THR A 11 13.94 -1.99 -10.91
N GLY A 12 13.92 -1.38 -9.72
CA GLY A 12 12.96 -0.33 -9.35
C GLY A 12 11.52 -0.84 -9.13
N GLY A 13 11.18 -2.05 -9.59
CA GLY A 13 9.86 -2.67 -9.42
C GLY A 13 9.63 -3.24 -8.01
N ALA A 14 8.44 -3.77 -7.77
CA ALA A 14 8.06 -4.41 -6.51
C ALA A 14 7.13 -5.60 -6.76
N LEU A 15 7.23 -6.64 -5.95
CA LEU A 15 6.20 -7.65 -5.82
C LEU A 15 5.26 -7.20 -4.71
N LEU A 16 3.99 -6.96 -5.04
CA LEU A 16 2.99 -6.50 -4.08
C LEU A 16 2.30 -7.71 -3.45
N GLY A 17 2.94 -8.29 -2.43
CA GLY A 17 2.62 -9.62 -1.88
C GLY A 17 1.41 -9.62 -0.95
N ASP A 18 1.17 -8.52 -0.25
CA ASP A 18 0.14 -8.46 0.80
C ASP A 18 -1.26 -8.73 0.25
N ARG A 19 -1.59 -8.22 -0.95
CA ARG A 19 -2.90 -8.47 -1.57
C ARG A 19 -3.14 -9.95 -1.86
N MET A 20 -2.10 -10.70 -2.23
CA MET A 20 -2.25 -12.13 -2.55
C MET A 20 -2.57 -13.00 -1.33
N ARG A 21 -2.23 -12.54 -0.11
CA ARG A 21 -2.51 -13.29 1.13
C ARG A 21 -3.89 -13.01 1.70
N MET A 22 -4.59 -12.00 1.18
CA MET A 22 -5.79 -11.44 1.81
C MET A 22 -7.06 -11.95 1.11
N ASN A 23 -7.44 -13.20 1.33
CA ASN A 23 -8.57 -13.87 0.66
C ASN A 23 -9.94 -13.23 0.94
N ALA A 24 -10.11 -12.54 2.07
CA ALA A 24 -11.40 -11.98 2.50
C ALA A 24 -11.70 -10.57 1.96
N ILE A 25 -10.86 -10.02 1.06
CA ILE A 25 -10.98 -8.61 0.62
C ILE A 25 -12.03 -8.40 -0.47
N GLN A 26 -12.59 -9.46 -1.03
CA GLN A 26 -13.61 -9.36 -2.07
C GLN A 26 -14.98 -9.11 -1.44
N HIS A 27 -15.17 -7.89 -0.94
CA HIS A 27 -16.42 -7.45 -0.32
C HIS A 27 -16.69 -5.99 -0.71
N PRO A 28 -17.94 -5.59 -1.02
CA PRO A 28 -18.27 -4.22 -1.47
C PRO A 28 -17.78 -3.11 -0.52
N ASN A 29 -17.80 -3.38 0.79
CA ASN A 29 -17.38 -2.42 1.81
C ASN A 29 -15.87 -2.48 2.12
N VAL A 30 -15.10 -3.30 1.41
CA VAL A 30 -13.66 -3.46 1.65
C VAL A 30 -12.89 -2.95 0.43
N PHE A 31 -12.19 -1.83 0.63
CA PHE A 31 -11.22 -1.33 -0.34
C PHE A 31 -9.79 -1.64 0.11
N MET A 32 -8.96 -2.18 -0.78
CA MET A 32 -7.54 -2.43 -0.54
C MET A 32 -6.67 -1.80 -1.64
N ARG A 33 -5.64 -1.05 -1.23
CA ARG A 33 -4.59 -0.52 -2.11
C ARG A 33 -3.22 -0.99 -1.64
N SER A 34 -2.41 -1.50 -2.57
CA SER A 34 -1.01 -1.86 -2.33
C SER A 34 -0.08 -0.77 -2.87
N LEU A 35 0.95 -0.46 -2.09
CA LEU A 35 1.97 0.53 -2.41
C LEU A 35 3.35 -0.14 -2.41
N ALA A 36 4.25 0.39 -3.21
CA ALA A 36 5.67 0.06 -3.14
C ALA A 36 6.40 1.17 -2.38
N THR A 37 7.42 0.84 -1.59
CA THR A 37 8.21 1.86 -0.86
C THR A 37 8.86 2.88 -1.79
N ARG A 38 9.35 2.45 -2.96
CA ARG A 38 10.08 3.23 -3.98
C ARG A 38 11.28 4.03 -3.43
N ARG A 39 11.73 3.68 -2.23
CA ARG A 39 12.83 4.31 -1.51
C ARG A 39 13.72 3.25 -0.88
N SER A 40 15.02 3.55 -0.81
CA SER A 40 15.99 2.69 -0.14
C SER A 40 15.93 2.92 1.37
N HIS A 41 16.13 1.84 2.15
CA HIS A 41 16.25 1.87 3.61
C HIS A 41 15.03 2.40 4.37
N LEU A 42 13.86 2.44 3.75
CA LEU A 42 12.61 2.86 4.39
C LEU A 42 11.50 1.83 4.15
N ALA A 43 10.66 1.68 5.17
CA ALA A 43 9.52 0.75 5.16
C ALA A 43 8.25 1.36 4.54
N THR A 44 8.21 2.67 4.31
CA THR A 44 7.00 3.39 3.87
C THR A 44 7.19 4.05 2.51
N SER A 45 6.08 4.22 1.78
CA SER A 45 6.00 5.06 0.57
C SER A 45 5.79 6.52 0.95
N GLU A 46 6.32 7.47 0.15
CA GLU A 46 6.07 8.91 0.36
C GLU A 46 4.59 9.27 0.25
N SER A 47 3.86 8.55 -0.60
CA SER A 47 2.42 8.74 -0.80
C SER A 47 1.59 8.28 0.39
N LEU A 48 2.16 7.58 1.38
CA LEU A 48 1.39 7.00 2.49
C LEU A 48 0.67 8.06 3.32
N LEU A 49 1.36 9.16 3.68
CA LEU A 49 0.76 10.22 4.49
C LEU A 49 -0.35 10.98 3.75
N PRO A 50 -0.18 11.43 2.50
CA PRO A 50 -1.26 12.01 1.70
C PRO A 50 -2.48 11.08 1.58
N ILE A 51 -2.27 9.79 1.31
CA ILE A 51 -3.36 8.81 1.20
C ILE A 51 -4.09 8.67 2.53
N LEU A 52 -3.37 8.57 3.65
CA LEU A 52 -4.00 8.44 4.96
C LEU A 52 -4.82 9.69 5.32
N ARG A 53 -4.34 10.89 4.99
CA ARG A 53 -5.12 12.13 5.20
C ARG A 53 -6.40 12.13 4.37
N LEU A 54 -6.31 11.75 3.10
CA LEU A 54 -7.48 11.63 2.22
C LEU A 54 -8.50 10.66 2.82
N LEU A 55 -8.06 9.43 3.16
CA LEU A 55 -8.93 8.40 3.73
C LEU A 55 -9.56 8.83 5.05
N LYS A 56 -8.83 9.53 5.92
CA LYS A 56 -9.38 10.08 7.16
C LYS A 56 -10.42 11.16 6.91
N GLY A 57 -10.18 12.07 5.97
CA GLY A 57 -11.12 13.13 5.60
C GLY A 57 -12.36 12.66 4.82
N PHE A 58 -12.41 11.40 4.41
CA PHE A 58 -13.61 10.77 3.85
C PHE A 58 -14.47 10.08 4.92
N ILE A 59 -13.90 9.80 6.10
CA ILE A 59 -14.54 9.03 7.19
C ILE A 59 -15.02 9.95 8.32
N LEU A 60 -14.51 11.17 8.40
CA LEU A 60 -14.99 12.28 9.22
C LEU A 60 -15.72 13.29 8.33
#